data_AF-A0A7S2AJI1-F1
#
_entry.id   AF-A0A7S2AJI1-F1
#
_cell.length_a   1.000
_cell.length_b   1.000
_cell.length_c   1.000
_cell.angle_alpha   90.00
_cell.angle_beta   90.00
_cell.angle_gamma   90.00
#
_symmetry.space_group_name_H-M   'P 1'
#
loop_
_entity.id
_entity.type
_entity.pdbx_description
1 polymer ?
#
loop_
_entity_poly.entity_id
_entity_poly.type
_entity_poly.pdbx_seq_one_letter_code
_entity_poly.pdbx_strand_id
1 'polypeptide(L)'
;MDWWSSGVLIFEMLEGRPPFRDPNEQRLFQLIMDGKFEFRHMHSKNAMSIIRALLCPETEKRMKSASSVKAHPWLAAIDWVGALGRGLEPPFRPGCNAPICKSCSPLNRSQSPDTNSGLHITGFTYVPELRGPLRDLGHQLSGMGAIN
;
A
#
# COMPACT_ATOMS: atom_id res chain seq x y z
N MET A 1 -0.05 -11.97 4.02
CA MET A 1 -0.78 -10.78 3.50
C MET A 1 -1.56 -10.19 4.66
N ASP A 2 -1.35 -8.91 4.97
CA ASP A 2 -1.83 -8.30 6.22
C ASP A 2 -3.20 -7.66 6.06
N TRP A 3 -4.25 -8.45 6.30
CA TRP A 3 -5.64 -7.99 6.20
C TRP A 3 -6.07 -7.08 7.34
N TRP A 4 -5.43 -7.21 8.51
CA TRP A 4 -5.65 -6.31 9.64
C TRP A 4 -5.34 -4.86 9.27
N SER A 5 -4.16 -4.62 8.70
CA SER A 5 -3.73 -3.28 8.27
C SER A 5 -4.65 -2.70 7.20
N SER A 6 -5.21 -3.55 6.34
CA SER A 6 -6.23 -3.11 5.37
C SER A 6 -7.51 -2.63 6.07
N GLY A 7 -7.95 -3.33 7.12
CA GLY A 7 -9.09 -2.91 7.95
C GLY A 7 -8.84 -1.59 8.67
N VAL A 8 -7.64 -1.39 9.20
CA VAL A 8 -7.23 -0.12 9.83
C VAL A 8 -7.29 1.02 8.81
N LEU A 9 -6.70 0.81 7.62
CA LEU A 9 -6.66 1.81 6.57
C LEU A 9 -8.06 2.19 6.07
N ILE A 10 -8.93 1.21 5.86
CA ILE A 10 -10.33 1.47 5.45
C ILE A 10 -11.05 2.27 6.52
N PHE A 11 -10.88 1.93 7.80
CA PHE A 11 -11.46 2.69 8.89
C PHE A 11 -10.94 4.14 8.88
N GLU A 12 -9.64 4.36 8.75
CA GLU A 12 -9.03 5.69 8.74
C GLU A 12 -9.51 6.55 7.56
N MET A 13 -9.67 5.96 6.36
CA MET A 13 -10.20 6.69 5.21
C MET A 13 -11.66 7.13 5.41
N LEU A 14 -12.45 6.39 6.20
CA LEU A 14 -13.86 6.71 6.46
C LEU A 14 -14.06 7.63 7.68
N GLU A 15 -13.24 7.48 8.73
CA GLU A 15 -13.39 8.19 9.99
C GLU A 15 -12.38 9.34 10.19
N GLY A 16 -11.35 9.42 9.35
CA GLY A 16 -10.27 10.41 9.47
C GLY A 16 -9.39 10.26 10.72
N ARG A 17 -9.47 9.10 11.40
CA ARG A 17 -8.73 8.79 12.64
C ARG A 17 -8.51 7.28 12.76
N PRO A 18 -7.51 6.84 13.55
CA PRO A 18 -7.30 5.41 13.79
C PRO A 18 -8.47 4.79 14.59
N PRO A 19 -8.72 3.48 14.39
CA PRO A 19 -9.75 2.75 15.13
C PRO A 19 -9.42 2.63 16.63
N PHE A 20 -8.14 2.46 16.96
CA PHE A 20 -7.65 2.36 18.33
C PHE A 20 -6.84 3.61 18.68
N ARG A 21 -7.20 4.28 19.78
CA ARG A 21 -6.49 5.47 20.26
C ARG A 21 -6.71 5.61 21.76
N ASP A 22 -5.63 5.66 22.52
CA ASP A 22 -5.64 5.99 23.94
C ASP A 22 -4.31 6.71 24.28
N PRO A 23 -4.32 7.76 25.12
CA PRO A 23 -3.07 8.40 25.59
C PRO A 23 -2.21 7.47 26.43
N ASN A 24 -2.81 6.49 27.10
CA ASN A 24 -2.11 5.49 27.87
C ASN A 24 -1.82 4.26 26.98
N GLU A 25 -0.55 3.92 26.82
CA GLU A 25 -0.12 2.82 25.95
C GLU A 25 -0.68 1.47 26.37
N GLN A 26 -0.77 1.19 27.68
CA GLN A 26 -1.32 -0.08 28.18
C GLN A 26 -2.80 -0.23 27.80
N ARG A 27 -3.56 0.86 27.91
CA ARG A 27 -4.97 0.88 27.46
C ARG A 27 -5.09 0.75 25.95
N LEU A 28 -4.21 1.40 25.19
CA LEU A 28 -4.16 1.24 23.74
C LEU A 28 -3.95 -0.23 23.35
N PHE A 29 -2.98 -0.91 23.98
CA PHE A 29 -2.76 -2.33 23.74
C PHE A 29 -3.97 -3.18 24.11
N GLN A 30 -4.63 -2.89 25.25
CA GLN A 30 -5.85 -3.58 25.64
C GLN A 30 -6.96 -3.40 24.59
N LEU A 31 -7.15 -2.19 24.06
CA LEU A 31 -8.15 -1.92 23.02
C LEU A 31 -7.84 -2.70 21.73
N ILE A 32 -6.58 -2.78 21.33
CA ILE A 32 -6.13 -3.56 20.17
C ILE A 32 -6.38 -5.05 20.39
N MET A 33 -6.03 -5.58 21.56
CA MET A 33 -6.22 -6.99 21.91
C MET A 33 -7.70 -7.37 21.99
N ASP A 34 -8.53 -6.49 22.55
CA ASP A 34 -9.97 -6.69 22.67
C ASP A 34 -10.70 -6.44 21.34
N GLY A 35 -10.06 -5.78 20.36
CA GLY A 35 -10.70 -5.35 19.11
C GLY A 35 -11.82 -4.34 19.32
N LYS A 36 -11.76 -3.56 20.40
CA LYS A 36 -12.79 -2.58 20.74
C LYS A 36 -12.51 -1.26 20.03
N PHE A 37 -13.37 -0.92 19.08
CA PHE A 37 -13.37 0.37 18.38
C PHE A 37 -14.81 0.78 18.07
N GLU A 38 -15.01 2.08 17.90
CA GLU A 38 -16.32 2.69 17.67
C GLU A 38 -16.31 3.54 16.41
N PHE A 39 -17.45 3.60 15.73
CA PHE A 39 -17.68 4.50 14.60
C PHE A 39 -18.34 5.78 15.13
N ARG A 40 -17.77 6.96 14.83
CA ARG A 40 -18.39 8.25 15.17
C ARG A 40 -19.45 8.67 14.18
N HIS A 41 -19.27 8.30 12.91
CA HIS A 41 -20.19 8.65 11.83
C HIS A 41 -21.04 7.45 11.41
N MET A 42 -22.21 7.73 10.83
CA MET A 42 -23.06 6.71 10.25
C MET A 42 -22.52 6.33 8.87
N HIS A 43 -21.99 5.11 8.77
CA HIS A 43 -21.54 4.52 7.52
C HIS A 43 -22.53 3.47 7.02
N SER A 44 -22.36 3.00 5.78
CA SER A 44 -23.18 1.90 5.28
C SER A 44 -22.95 0.63 6.12
N LYS A 45 -24.00 -0.19 6.28
CA LYS A 45 -23.91 -1.48 7.00
C LYS A 45 -22.79 -2.37 6.42
N ASN A 46 -22.63 -2.34 5.10
CA ASN A 46 -21.58 -3.10 4.41
C ASN A 46 -20.18 -2.58 4.75
N ALA A 47 -19.98 -1.26 4.83
CA ALA A 47 -18.69 -0.68 5.23
C ALA A 47 -18.32 -1.06 6.67
N MET A 48 -19.26 -0.93 7.60
CA MET A 48 -19.03 -1.33 8.99
C MET A 48 -18.79 -2.84 9.12
N SER A 49 -19.49 -3.66 8.33
CA SER A 49 -19.34 -5.11 8.30
C SER A 49 -17.95 -5.55 7.87
N ILE A 50 -17.43 -5.01 6.74
CA ILE A 50 -16.11 -5.41 6.25
C ILE A 50 -15.00 -5.03 7.23
N ILE A 51 -15.09 -3.84 7.84
CA ILE A 51 -14.11 -3.38 8.82
C ILE A 51 -14.10 -4.30 10.04
N ARG A 52 -15.27 -4.67 10.58
CA ARG A 52 -15.35 -5.61 11.71
C ARG A 52 -14.80 -7.00 11.36
N ALA A 53 -15.02 -7.47 10.13
CA ALA A 53 -14.50 -8.75 9.67
C ALA A 53 -12.96 -8.75 9.52
N LEU A 54 -12.38 -7.62 9.11
CA LEU A 54 -10.93 -7.43 8.97
C LEU A 54 -10.24 -7.16 10.32
N LEU A 55 -10.89 -6.41 11.21
CA LEU A 55 -10.43 -6.06 12.56
C LEU A 55 -10.92 -7.03 13.64
N CYS A 56 -11.07 -8.31 13.29
CA CYS A 56 -11.41 -9.35 14.25
C CYS A 56 -10.15 -9.79 15.02
N PRO A 57 -10.10 -9.67 16.37
CA PRO A 57 -8.93 -10.06 17.16
C PRO A 57 -8.60 -11.53 17.02
N GLU A 58 -9.62 -12.37 17.07
CA GLU A 58 -9.53 -13.82 16.88
C GLU A 58 -9.02 -14.12 15.48
N THR A 59 -7.76 -14.54 15.38
CA THR A 59 -7.10 -14.77 14.10
C THR A 59 -7.94 -15.75 13.28
N GLU A 60 -8.41 -16.87 13.84
CA GLU A 60 -9.18 -17.88 13.11
C GLU A 60 -10.51 -17.41 12.52
N LYS A 61 -11.14 -16.39 13.12
CA LYS A 61 -12.41 -15.83 12.62
C LYS A 61 -12.19 -14.64 11.69
N ARG A 62 -10.98 -14.08 11.67
CA ARG A 62 -10.64 -12.94 10.82
C ARG A 62 -10.78 -13.30 9.36
N MET A 63 -11.25 -12.36 8.56
CA MET A 63 -11.22 -12.49 7.10
C MET A 63 -9.76 -12.49 6.61
N LYS A 64 -9.28 -13.63 6.11
CA LYS A 64 -7.86 -13.84 5.75
C LYS A 64 -7.59 -14.07 4.24
N SER A 65 -8.61 -14.14 3.41
CA SER A 65 -8.44 -14.50 1.99
C SER A 65 -8.80 -13.34 1.07
N ALA A 66 -7.99 -13.13 0.02
CA ALA A 66 -8.27 -12.11 -0.99
C ALA A 66 -9.62 -12.35 -1.68
N SER A 67 -9.98 -13.62 -1.92
CA SER A 67 -11.26 -14.00 -2.51
C SER A 67 -12.44 -13.59 -1.62
N SER A 68 -12.36 -13.84 -0.32
CA SER A 68 -13.40 -13.44 0.65
C SER A 68 -13.53 -11.93 0.74
N VAL A 69 -12.41 -11.19 0.73
CA VAL A 69 -12.43 -9.72 0.76
C VAL A 69 -13.07 -9.18 -0.51
N LYS A 70 -12.62 -9.64 -1.69
CA LYS A 70 -13.15 -9.20 -2.99
C LYS A 70 -14.64 -9.50 -3.17
N ALA A 71 -15.13 -10.60 -2.58
CA ALA A 71 -16.53 -11.01 -2.63
C ALA A 71 -17.42 -10.28 -1.59
N HIS A 72 -16.85 -9.48 -0.69
CA HIS A 72 -17.64 -8.81 0.34
C HIS A 72 -18.58 -7.76 -0.29
N PRO A 73 -19.86 -7.66 0.14
CA PRO A 73 -20.86 -6.75 -0.45
C PRO A 73 -20.46 -5.27 -0.50
N TRP A 74 -19.54 -4.83 0.36
CA TRP A 74 -19.00 -3.46 0.33
C TRP A 74 -18.19 -3.16 -0.94
N LEU A 75 -17.55 -4.18 -1.52
CA LEU A 75 -16.71 -4.07 -2.71
C LEU A 75 -17.40 -4.61 -3.97
N ALA A 76 -18.70 -4.90 -3.91
CA ALA A 76 -19.45 -5.51 -5.02
C ALA A 76 -19.47 -4.66 -6.31
N ALA A 77 -19.29 -3.33 -6.19
CA ALA A 77 -19.26 -2.43 -7.33
C ALA A 77 -17.91 -2.42 -8.08
N ILE A 78 -16.87 -3.07 -7.54
CA ILE A 78 -15.53 -3.05 -8.14
C ILE A 78 -15.41 -4.18 -9.16
N ASP A 79 -15.18 -3.81 -10.42
CA ASP A 79 -14.66 -4.75 -11.41
C ASP A 79 -13.15 -4.95 -11.17
N TRP A 80 -12.82 -6.06 -10.50
CA TRP A 80 -11.44 -6.41 -10.17
C TRP A 80 -10.57 -6.72 -11.39
N VAL A 81 -11.16 -7.16 -12.51
CA VAL A 81 -10.43 -7.45 -13.74
C VAL A 81 -10.07 -6.14 -14.44
N GLY A 82 -11.04 -5.24 -14.61
CA GLY A 82 -10.81 -3.89 -15.11
C GLY A 82 -9.83 -3.09 -14.24
N ALA A 83 -9.92 -3.22 -12.91
CA ALA A 83 -8.99 -2.58 -11.97
C ALA A 83 -7.54 -3.02 -12.21
N LEU A 84 -7.31 -4.34 -12.35
CA LEU A 84 -5.97 -4.89 -12.61
C LEU A 84 -5.43 -4.44 -13.96
N GLY A 85 -6.29 -4.34 -14.96
CA GLY A 85 -5.98 -3.81 -16.29
C GLY A 85 -5.80 -2.30 -16.35
N ARG A 86 -5.88 -1.58 -15.22
CA ARG A 86 -5.85 -0.10 -15.13
C ARG A 86 -6.95 0.58 -15.96
N GLY A 87 -8.07 -0.11 -16.18
CA GLY A 87 -9.20 0.37 -16.97
C GLY A 87 -10.25 1.15 -16.17
N LEU A 88 -10.18 1.14 -14.83
CA LEU A 88 -11.07 1.93 -13.99
C LEU A 88 -10.59 3.38 -13.91
N GLU A 89 -11.52 4.31 -14.10
CA GLU A 89 -11.26 5.73 -13.86
C GLU A 89 -11.15 6.00 -12.35
N PRO A 90 -10.03 6.59 -11.87
CA PRO A 90 -9.89 6.91 -10.45
C PRO A 90 -10.82 8.08 -10.08
N PRO A 91 -11.50 8.03 -8.91
CA PRO A 91 -12.43 9.06 -8.48
C PRO A 91 -11.75 10.41 -8.16
N PHE A 92 -10.44 10.38 -7.90
CA PHE A 92 -9.63 11.57 -7.69
C PHE A 92 -8.39 11.51 -8.58
N ARG A 93 -8.21 12.55 -9.39
CA ARG A 93 -7.00 12.76 -10.19
C ARG A 93 -6.25 13.95 -9.59
N PRO A 94 -5.07 13.74 -8.98
CA PRO A 94 -4.25 14.84 -8.48
C PRO A 94 -3.93 15.81 -9.63
N GLY A 95 -4.16 17.10 -9.42
CA GLY A 95 -3.84 18.15 -10.39
C GLY A 95 -2.33 18.38 -10.46
N CYS A 96 -1.63 17.60 -11.28
CA CYS A 96 -0.23 17.87 -11.59
C CYS A 96 0.00 17.68 -13.10
N ASN A 97 0.15 18.80 -13.81
CA ASN A 97 0.42 18.81 -15.25
C ASN A 97 1.92 18.63 -15.57
N ALA A 98 2.74 18.24 -14.59
CA ALA A 98 4.18 18.12 -14.73
C ALA A 98 4.64 16.69 -14.38
N PRO A 99 5.60 16.12 -15.13
CA PRO A 99 6.13 14.78 -14.88
C PRO A 99 6.82 14.65 -13.51
N ILE A 100 7.20 15.77 -12.88
CA ILE A 100 7.77 15.82 -11.53
C ILE A 100 7.08 16.97 -10.78
N CYS A 101 6.10 16.64 -9.95
CA CYS A 101 5.43 17.62 -9.10
C CYS A 101 6.10 17.69 -7.72
N LYS A 102 6.85 18.76 -7.47
CA LYS A 102 7.52 19.00 -6.17
C LYS A 102 6.54 19.16 -5.01
N SER A 103 5.29 19.58 -5.28
CA SER A 103 4.25 19.72 -4.25
C SER A 103 3.50 18.42 -3.95
N CYS A 104 3.52 17.44 -4.86
CA CYS A 104 2.97 16.09 -4.63
C CYS A 104 4.03 15.12 -4.09
N SER A 105 5.28 15.55 -3.99
CA SER A 105 6.36 14.78 -3.38
C SER A 105 6.27 14.92 -1.85
N PRO A 106 6.60 13.88 -1.07
CA PRO A 106 6.67 14.00 0.38
C PRO A 106 7.56 15.19 0.76
N LEU A 107 7.07 16.06 1.64
CA LEU A 107 7.73 17.29 2.08
C LEU A 107 9.23 17.07 2.29
N ASN A 108 10.03 17.84 1.55
CA ASN A 108 11.46 18.10 1.70
C ASN A 108 12.23 17.08 2.57
N ARG A 109 12.54 15.91 2.01
CA ARG A 109 13.56 15.03 2.58
C ARG A 109 14.90 15.75 2.43
N SER A 110 15.36 16.42 3.50
CA SER A 110 16.73 16.94 3.56
C SER A 110 17.67 15.77 3.27
N GLN A 111 18.46 15.88 2.22
CA GLN A 111 19.52 14.92 1.96
C GLN A 111 20.47 15.00 3.15
N SER A 112 20.57 13.91 3.92
CA SER A 112 21.61 13.77 4.93
C SER A 112 22.96 13.74 4.23
N PRO A 113 24.02 14.34 4.77
CA PRO A 113 25.36 14.24 4.17
C PRO A 113 25.75 12.77 4.00
N ASP A 114 26.24 12.43 2.81
CA ASP A 114 26.65 11.08 2.48
C ASP A 114 27.96 10.74 3.22
N THR A 115 27.89 10.31 4.48
CA THR A 115 29.09 9.86 5.24
C THR A 115 29.52 8.42 4.88
N ASN A 116 28.85 7.77 3.92
CA ASN A 116 29.01 6.35 3.60
C ASN A 116 30.00 6.06 2.46
N SER A 117 31.00 6.92 2.24
CA SER A 117 32.10 6.63 1.32
C SER A 117 32.89 5.39 1.79
N GLY A 118 32.42 4.20 1.38
CA GLY A 118 33.03 2.91 1.71
C GLY A 118 32.08 1.74 2.00
N LEU A 119 30.76 1.97 2.14
CA LEU A 119 29.83 0.87 2.43
C LEU A 119 29.37 0.17 1.14
N HIS A 120 30.17 -0.80 0.66
CA HIS A 120 29.74 -1.67 -0.44
C HIS A 120 28.84 -2.79 0.09
N ILE A 121 27.52 -2.64 -0.05
CA ILE A 121 26.55 -3.71 0.23
C ILE A 121 26.51 -4.63 -0.98
N THR A 122 27.25 -5.73 -0.93
CA THR A 122 27.22 -6.76 -1.97
C THR A 122 25.81 -7.33 -2.15
N GLY A 123 25.41 -7.60 -3.39
CA GLY A 123 24.08 -8.16 -3.69
C GLY A 123 22.91 -7.17 -3.62
N PHE A 124 23.15 -5.88 -3.40
CA PHE A 124 22.10 -4.86 -3.42
C PHE A 124 21.71 -4.39 -4.84
N THR A 125 22.59 -4.62 -5.83
CA THR A 125 22.32 -4.27 -7.23
C THR A 125 21.33 -5.25 -7.86
N TYR A 126 20.16 -4.75 -8.25
CA TYR A 126 19.19 -5.47 -9.06
C TYR A 126 18.97 -4.71 -10.37
N VAL A 127 19.17 -5.40 -11.50
CA VAL A 127 18.79 -4.91 -12.82
C VAL A 127 17.60 -5.75 -13.26
N PRO A 128 16.39 -5.18 -13.39
CA PRO A 128 15.25 -5.94 -13.88
C PRO A 128 15.54 -6.42 -15.31
N GLU A 129 15.23 -7.68 -15.60
CA GLU A 129 15.30 -8.16 -16.98
C GLU A 129 14.38 -7.31 -17.86
N LEU A 130 14.96 -6.63 -18.84
CA LEU A 130 14.21 -5.91 -19.86
C LEU A 130 13.39 -6.92 -20.67
N ARG A 131 12.09 -6.99 -20.41
CA ARG A 131 11.16 -7.75 -21.27
C ARG A 131 10.77 -6.90 -22.47
N GLY A 132 11.09 -7.37 -23.68
CA GLY A 132 10.72 -6.75 -24.94
C GLY A 132 11.86 -6.68 -25.97
N PRO A 133 11.66 -6.00 -27.11
CA PRO A 133 12.63 -5.93 -28.23
C PRO A 133 13.98 -5.29 -27.88
N LEU A 134 14.13 -4.72 -26.68
CA LEU A 134 15.37 -4.10 -26.19
C LEU A 134 16.38 -5.11 -25.64
N ARG A 135 16.07 -6.42 -25.66
CA ARG A 135 17.04 -7.48 -25.33
C ARG A 135 18.20 -7.51 -26.34
N ASP A 136 17.93 -7.16 -27.59
CA ASP A 136 18.90 -7.26 -28.69
C ASP A 136 19.94 -6.12 -28.69
N LEU A 137 19.64 -5.00 -28.02
CA LEU A 137 20.64 -3.93 -27.82
C LEU A 137 21.68 -4.29 -26.73
N GLY A 138 21.33 -5.15 -25.77
CA GLY A 138 22.24 -5.60 -24.72
C GLY A 138 23.39 -6.47 -25.27
N HIS A 139 23.13 -7.22 -26.34
CA HIS A 139 24.16 -8.04 -27.00
C HIS A 139 25.09 -7.23 -27.92
N GLN A 140 24.67 -6.05 -28.40
CA GLN A 140 25.52 -5.19 -29.24
C GLN A 140 26.54 -4.36 -28.45
N LEU A 141 26.29 -4.07 -27.17
CA LEU A 141 27.22 -3.28 -26.34
C LEU A 141 28.27 -4.12 -25.60
N SER A 142 28.16 -5.45 -25.60
CA SER A 142 29.20 -6.34 -25.06
C SER A 142 30.34 -6.63 -26.06
N GLY A 143 30.23 -6.15 -27.31
CA GLY A 143 31.22 -6.38 -28.38
C GLY A 143 32.09 -5.18 -28.76
N MET A 144 31.92 -4.01 -28.14
CA MET A 144 32.70 -2.81 -28.45
C MET A 144 33.38 -2.27 -27.19
N GLY A 145 34.52 -2.88 -26.85
CA GLY A 145 35.33 -2.46 -25.70
C GLY A 145 36.63 -3.21 -25.53
N ALA A 146 37.27 -3.63 -26.63
CA ALA A 146 38.67 -4.03 -26.66
C ALA A 146 39.31 -3.44 -27.92
N ILE A 147 39.84 -2.20 -27.80
CA ILE A 147 40.88 -1.68 -28.68
C ILE A 147 41.82 -0.80 -27.85
N ASN A 148 43.04 -1.34 -27.68
CA ASN A 148 44.34 -0.78 -27.26
C ASN A 148 44.42 0.11 -26.00
#